data_AF-A0A0C9Y217-F1
#
_entry.id   AF-A0A0C9Y217-F1
#
_cell.length_a   1.000
_cell.length_b   1.000
_cell.length_c   1.000
_cell.angle_alpha   90.00
_cell.angle_beta   90.00
_cell.angle_gamma   90.00
#
_symmetry.space_group_name_H-M   'P 1'
#
loop_
_entity.id
_entity.type
_entity.pdbx_description
1 polymer ?
#
loop_
_entity_poly.entity_id
_entity_poly.type
_entity_poly.pdbx_seq_one_letter_code
_entity_poly.pdbx_strand_id
1 'polypeptide(L)'
;MCSPKSMYRLADKYDMKDLKALARTDIQSKITAQNVVPELFSTFASRYPDIRDHLVDFYVTHCHHPDVITAMPVWIAKVVRGELPHAEEALNDILRALA
;
A
#
# COMPACT_ATOMS: atom_id res chain seq x y z
N MET A 1 -14.08 -16.25 6.97
CA MET A 1 -12.79 -16.32 6.25
C MET A 1 -11.97 -15.10 6.63
N CYS A 2 -10.77 -15.27 7.19
CA CYS A 2 -9.92 -14.16 7.66
C CYS A 2 -9.16 -13.55 6.47
N SER A 3 -9.08 -12.22 6.38
CA SER A 3 -8.32 -11.57 5.30
C SER A 3 -6.80 -11.66 5.52
N PRO A 4 -5.98 -11.60 4.46
CA PRO A 4 -4.52 -11.70 4.56
C PRO A 4 -3.91 -10.58 5.42
N LYS A 5 -4.46 -9.36 5.34
CA LYS A 5 -4.07 -8.23 6.22
C LYS A 5 -4.36 -8.49 7.69
N SER A 6 -5.48 -9.14 7.99
CA SER A 6 -5.80 -9.55 9.37
C SER A 6 -4.83 -10.62 9.88
N MET A 7 -4.44 -11.57 9.03
CA MET A 7 -3.42 -12.57 9.36
C MET A 7 -2.03 -11.94 9.54
N TYR A 8 -1.66 -10.99 8.68
CA TYR A 8 -0.41 -10.25 8.80
C TYR A 8 -0.34 -9.49 10.13
N ARG A 9 -1.39 -8.74 10.48
CA ARG A 9 -1.48 -8.01 11.77
C ARG A 9 -1.39 -8.94 12.97
N LEU A 10 -2.04 -10.11 12.89
CA LEU A 10 -2.00 -11.11 13.95
C LEU A 10 -0.58 -11.65 14.11
N ALA A 11 0.04 -12.04 13.00
CA ALA A 11 1.38 -12.60 12.99
C ALA A 11 2.42 -11.60 13.50
N ASP A 12 2.31 -10.34 13.08
CA ASP A 12 3.13 -9.24 13.57
C ASP A 12 2.98 -9.02 15.08
N LYS A 13 1.74 -9.09 15.60
CA LYS A 13 1.46 -8.92 17.03
C LYS A 13 2.05 -10.02 17.91
N TYR A 14 2.14 -11.25 17.40
CA TYR A 14 2.60 -12.43 18.16
C TYR A 14 3.97 -12.95 17.70
N ASP A 15 4.72 -12.16 16.93
CA ASP A 15 6.04 -12.51 16.36
C ASP A 15 6.07 -13.87 15.60
N MET A 16 4.99 -14.18 14.90
CA MET A 16 4.86 -15.39 14.08
C MET A 16 5.46 -15.16 12.69
N LYS A 17 6.79 -15.24 12.58
CA LYS A 17 7.54 -14.89 11.36
C LYS A 17 7.07 -15.61 10.10
N ASP A 18 6.85 -16.93 10.16
CA ASP A 18 6.42 -17.72 9.00
C ASP A 18 5.02 -17.32 8.53
N LEU A 19 4.09 -17.10 9.49
CA LEU A 19 2.75 -16.65 9.17
C LEU A 19 2.76 -15.24 8.59
N LYS A 20 3.61 -14.34 9.12
CA LYS A 20 3.77 -12.98 8.62
C LYS A 20 4.29 -13.01 7.17
N ALA A 21 5.27 -13.87 6.87
CA ALA A 21 5.79 -14.04 5.53
C ALA A 21 4.73 -14.60 4.56
N LEU A 22 3.99 -15.64 4.95
CA LEU A 22 2.90 -16.19 4.13
C LEU A 22 1.81 -15.16 3.85
N ALA A 23 1.40 -14.41 4.88
CA ALA A 23 0.42 -13.35 4.73
C ALA A 23 0.94 -12.21 3.85
N ARG A 24 2.23 -11.87 3.96
CA ARG A 24 2.89 -10.87 3.09
C ARG A 24 2.80 -11.29 1.64
N THR A 25 3.24 -12.50 1.31
CA THR A 25 3.22 -13.03 -0.06
C THR A 25 1.82 -13.02 -0.65
N ASP A 26 0.80 -13.38 0.14
CA ASP A 26 -0.59 -13.37 -0.33
C ASP A 26 -1.19 -11.96 -0.47
N ILE A 27 -0.70 -10.97 0.29
CA ILE A 27 -1.06 -9.56 0.07
C ILE A 27 -0.43 -9.08 -1.24
N GLN A 28 0.86 -9.34 -1.44
CA GLN A 28 1.63 -8.91 -2.61
C GLN A 28 1.06 -9.50 -3.91
N SER A 29 0.66 -10.78 -3.91
CA SER A 29 0.06 -11.44 -5.07
C SER A 29 -1.29 -10.86 -5.51
N LYS A 30 -1.95 -10.09 -4.63
CA LYS A 30 -3.27 -9.49 -4.87
C LYS A 30 -3.20 -8.02 -5.24
N ILE A 31 -2.00 -7.44 -5.33
CA ILE A 31 -1.82 -6.06 -5.79
C ILE A 31 -2.03 -6.00 -7.31
N THR A 32 -2.82 -5.03 -7.75
CA THR A 32 -3.17 -4.78 -9.14
C THR A 32 -3.15 -3.29 -9.43
N ALA A 33 -3.11 -2.91 -10.71
CA ALA A 33 -3.18 -1.51 -11.10
C ALA A 33 -4.45 -0.78 -10.61
N GLN A 34 -5.54 -1.52 -10.39
CA GLN A 34 -6.81 -0.98 -9.89
C GLN A 34 -6.77 -0.69 -8.38
N ASN A 35 -5.97 -1.42 -7.61
CA ASN A 35 -5.95 -1.31 -6.16
C ASN A 35 -4.66 -0.69 -5.59
N VAL A 36 -3.58 -0.58 -6.36
CA VAL A 36 -2.30 -0.10 -5.82
C VAL A 36 -2.41 1.30 -5.19
N VAL A 37 -3.14 2.23 -5.83
CA VAL A 37 -3.33 3.59 -5.33
C VAL A 37 -4.10 3.62 -4.00
N PRO A 38 -5.32 3.04 -3.90
CA PRO A 38 -6.02 3.00 -2.62
C PRO A 38 -5.28 2.20 -1.53
N GLU A 39 -4.48 1.20 -1.91
CA GLU A 39 -3.65 0.43 -0.98
C GLU A 39 -2.48 1.24 -0.42
N LEU A 40 -1.78 2.04 -1.25
CA LEU A 40 -0.69 2.93 -0.84
C LEU A 40 -1.13 3.91 0.25
N PHE A 41 -2.32 4.50 0.08
CA PHE A 41 -2.90 5.45 1.02
C PHE A 41 -3.73 4.79 2.12
N SER A 42 -3.62 3.48 2.30
CA SER A 42 -4.35 2.78 3.36
C SER A 42 -3.64 2.92 4.71
N THR A 43 -4.42 2.81 5.80
CA THR A 43 -3.87 2.71 7.16
C THR A 43 -2.98 1.49 7.35
N PHE A 44 -3.17 0.46 6.52
CA PHE A 44 -2.35 -0.74 6.56
C PHE A 44 -0.94 -0.47 6.02
N ALA A 45 -0.81 0.15 4.84
CA ALA A 45 0.48 0.51 4.26
C ALA A 45 1.22 1.58 5.08
N SER A 46 0.48 2.50 5.72
CA SER A 46 1.10 3.43 6.68
C SER A 46 1.75 2.72 7.87
N ARG A 47 1.16 1.62 8.35
CA ARG A 47 1.67 0.89 9.53
C ARG A 47 2.80 -0.09 9.19
N TYR A 48 2.85 -0.59 7.96
CA TYR A 48 3.74 -1.67 7.55
C TYR A 48 4.63 -1.23 6.39
N PRO A 49 5.83 -0.67 6.68
CA PRO A 49 6.74 -0.15 5.66
C PRO A 49 7.12 -1.19 4.61
N ASP A 50 7.34 -2.45 5.01
CA ASP A 50 7.70 -3.54 4.10
C ASP A 50 6.60 -3.89 3.08
N ILE A 51 5.34 -3.57 3.40
CA ILE A 51 4.21 -3.63 2.46
C ILE A 51 4.19 -2.39 1.58
N ARG A 52 4.41 -1.21 2.17
CA ARG A 52 4.42 0.06 1.44
C ARG A 52 5.51 0.10 0.39
N ASP A 53 6.72 -0.33 0.70
CA ASP A 53 7.85 -0.41 -0.24
C ASP A 53 7.45 -1.21 -1.49
N HIS A 54 6.83 -2.38 -1.28
CA HIS A 54 6.35 -3.21 -2.39
C HIS A 54 5.24 -2.52 -3.22
N LEU A 55 4.34 -1.79 -2.55
CA LEU A 55 3.30 -1.03 -3.24
C LEU A 55 3.89 0.13 -4.07
N VAL A 56 4.93 0.79 -3.56
CA VAL A 56 5.66 1.86 -4.27
C VAL A 56 6.37 1.28 -5.50
N ASP A 57 7.07 0.16 -5.35
CA ASP A 57 7.72 -0.54 -6.47
C ASP A 57 6.71 -0.92 -7.57
N PHE A 58 5.57 -1.48 -7.16
CA PHE A 58 4.49 -1.83 -8.08
C PHE A 58 3.92 -0.58 -8.78
N TYR A 59 3.69 0.50 -8.02
CA TYR A 59 3.17 1.77 -8.53
C TYR A 59 4.10 2.38 -9.57
N VAL A 60 5.41 2.47 -9.30
CA VAL A 60 6.40 3.03 -10.23
C VAL A 60 6.41 2.25 -11.54
N THR A 61 6.38 0.92 -11.45
CA THR A 61 6.33 0.03 -12.62
C THR A 61 5.05 0.22 -13.45
N HIS A 62 3.94 0.65 -12.84
CA HIS A 62 2.63 0.78 -13.47
C HIS A 62 2.11 2.23 -13.50
N CYS A 63 2.97 3.23 -13.33
CA CYS A 63 2.56 4.62 -13.17
C CYS A 63 1.82 5.18 -14.40
N HIS A 64 2.04 4.60 -15.58
CA HIS A 64 1.34 4.93 -16.83
C HIS A 64 0.08 4.09 -17.09
N HIS A 65 -0.29 3.16 -16.20
CA HIS A 65 -1.49 2.35 -16.37
C HIS A 65 -2.76 3.22 -16.22
N PRO A 66 -3.78 3.07 -17.10
CA PRO A 66 -4.98 3.92 -17.08
C PRO A 66 -5.68 3.99 -15.71
N ASP A 67 -5.79 2.86 -15.01
CA ASP A 67 -6.39 2.80 -13.68
C ASP A 67 -5.61 3.60 -12.64
N VAL A 68 -4.27 3.61 -12.71
CA VAL A 68 -3.39 4.35 -11.79
C VAL A 68 -3.49 5.85 -12.06
N ILE A 69 -3.39 6.24 -13.33
CA ILE A 69 -3.53 7.64 -13.77
C ILE A 69 -4.88 8.22 -13.32
N THR A 70 -5.95 7.42 -13.43
CA THR A 70 -7.31 7.86 -13.07
C THR A 70 -7.49 7.94 -11.55
N ALA A 71 -6.93 7.00 -10.79
CA ALA A 71 -7.10 6.94 -9.34
C ALA A 71 -6.29 8.03 -8.61
N MET A 72 -5.06 8.33 -9.05
CA MET A 72 -4.15 9.22 -8.31
C MET A 72 -4.74 10.60 -7.99
N PRO A 73 -5.32 11.36 -8.95
CA PRO A 73 -5.88 12.69 -8.65
C PRO A 73 -6.95 12.67 -7.56
N VAL A 74 -7.78 11.61 -7.53
CA VAL A 74 -8.83 11.42 -6.52
C VAL A 74 -8.21 11.28 -5.13
N TRP A 75 -7.14 10.49 -5.01
CA TRP A 75 -6.48 10.25 -3.73
C TRP A 75 -5.66 11.46 -3.27
N ILE A 76 -4.99 12.16 -4.18
CA ILE A 76 -4.31 13.43 -3.87
C ILE A 76 -5.31 14.46 -3.33
N ALA A 77 -6.50 14.58 -3.94
CA ALA A 77 -7.53 15.48 -3.44
C ALA A 77 -7.95 15.14 -2.00
N LYS A 78 -8.06 13.85 -1.65
CA LYS A 78 -8.34 13.42 -0.26
C LYS A 78 -7.23 13.81 0.71
N VAL A 79 -5.97 13.68 0.30
CA VAL A 79 -4.81 14.13 1.09
C VAL A 79 -4.88 15.62 1.35
N VAL A 80 -5.08 16.43 0.30
CA VAL A 80 -5.15 17.90 0.41
C VAL A 80 -6.32 18.35 1.29
N ARG A 81 -7.44 17.63 1.28
CA ARG A 81 -8.58 17.90 2.18
C ARG A 81 -8.36 17.45 3.62
N GLY A 82 -7.24 16.81 3.94
CA GLY A 82 -6.92 16.31 5.28
C GLY A 82 -7.67 15.03 5.68
N GLU A 83 -8.27 14.31 4.71
CA GLU A 83 -9.01 13.07 4.99
C GLU A 83 -8.10 11.88 5.31
N LEU A 84 -6.81 11.99 4.99
CA LEU A 84 -5.82 10.92 5.10
C LEU A 84 -4.62 11.40 5.94
N PRO A 85 -4.73 11.45 7.28
CA PRO A 85 -3.67 11.97 8.17
C PRO A 85 -2.39 11.12 8.15
N HIS A 86 -2.44 9.94 7.54
CA HIS A 86 -1.35 8.96 7.45
C HIS A 86 -0.72 8.90 6.05
N ALA A 87 -1.10 9.81 5.14
CA ALA A 87 -0.66 9.79 3.75
C ALA A 87 0.77 10.31 3.52
N GLU A 88 1.37 10.97 4.51
CA GLU A 88 2.68 11.63 4.38
C GLU A 88 3.77 10.67 3.87
N GLU A 89 3.93 9.51 4.53
CA GLU A 89 4.99 8.56 4.16
C GLU A 89 4.77 8.00 2.75
N ALA A 90 3.52 7.66 2.40
CA ALA A 90 3.20 7.17 1.05
C ALA A 90 3.53 8.21 -0.03
N LEU A 91 3.20 9.48 0.20
CA LEU A 91 3.47 10.54 -0.77
C LEU A 91 4.97 10.81 -0.90
N ASN A 92 5.70 10.85 0.22
CA ASN A 92 7.15 11.00 0.23
C ASN A 92 7.86 9.85 -0.50
N ASP A 93 7.43 8.62 -0.29
CA ASP A 93 8.05 7.44 -0.91
C ASP A 93 7.80 7.41 -2.42
N ILE A 94 6.59 7.78 -2.87
CA ILE A 94 6.28 7.95 -4.29
C ILE A 94 7.15 9.04 -4.92
N LEU A 95 7.26 10.21 -4.28
CA LEU A 95 8.06 11.33 -4.79
C LEU A 95 9.54 10.96 -4.91
N ARG A 96 10.09 10.24 -3.92
CA ARG A 96 11.47 9.75 -3.96
C ARG A 96 11.70 8.74 -5.07
N ALA A 97 10.71 7.88 -5.35
CA ALA A 97 10.86 6.82 -6.34
C ALA A 97 10.69 7.31 -7.79
N LEU A 98 10.13 8.51 -7.99
CA LEU A 98 9.95 9.15 -9.31
C LEU A 98 10.99 10.24 -9.61
N ALA A 99 11.77 10.67 -8.61
CA ALA A 99 12.82 11.68 -8.76
C ALA A 99 14.10 11.09 -9.34
#